data_AF-B6B4V6-F1
#
_entry.id   AF-B6B4V6-F1
#
_cell.length_a   1.000
_cell.length_b   1.000
_cell.length_c   1.000
_cell.angle_alpha   90.00
_cell.angle_beta   90.00
_cell.angle_gamma   90.00
#
_symmetry.space_group_name_H-M   'P 1'
#
loop_
_entity.id
_entity.type
_entity.pdbx_description
1 polymer ?
#
loop_
_entity_poly.entity_id
_entity_poly.type
_entity_poly.pdbx_seq_one_letter_code
_entity_poly.pdbx_strand_id
1 'polypeptide(L)' 'MWYHDPALFQPRSQYAPRDRTHGSRAGYLRSEKQVIMRLPQTRAVVFAIHTRVLARADVMRQWGAPQDDGAAQP' A
#
# COMPACT_ATOMS: atom_id res chain seq x y z
N MET A 1 -5.00 -0.67 -1.87
CA MET A 1 -3.62 -0.16 -1.70
C MET A 1 -3.57 1.25 -1.11
N TRP A 2 -4.62 2.05 -1.22
CA TRP A 2 -4.65 3.41 -0.68
C TRP A 2 -5.20 3.46 0.75
N TYR A 3 -4.52 4.22 1.62
CA TYR A 3 -4.78 4.41 3.04
C TYR A 3 -4.98 5.91 3.36
N HIS A 4 -5.72 6.20 4.42
CA HIS A 4 -5.89 7.57 4.92
C HIS A 4 -4.80 8.01 5.88
N ASP A 5 -4.28 7.08 6.67
CA ASP A 5 -3.25 7.34 7.67
C ASP A 5 -1.89 6.80 7.15
N PRO A 6 -0.83 7.63 7.13
CA PRO A 6 0.50 7.20 6.71
C PRO A 6 1.26 6.41 7.79
N ALA A 7 0.76 6.30 9.02
CA ALA A 7 1.45 5.62 10.10
C ALA A 7 1.82 4.17 9.73
N LEU A 8 3.05 3.75 9.99
CA LEU A 8 3.49 2.37 9.70
C LEU A 8 2.88 1.36 10.68
N PHE A 9 2.76 1.77 11.95
CA PHE A 9 2.24 0.94 13.03
C PHE A 9 0.72 1.01 13.07
N GLN A 10 0.07 0.04 12.39
CA GLN A 10 -1.39 -0.08 12.34
C GLN A 10 -1.85 -1.46 12.84
N PRO A 11 -1.44 -1.93 14.05
CA PRO A 11 -1.93 -3.18 14.58
C PRO A 11 -3.44 -3.07 14.83
N ARG A 12 -4.18 -4.11 14.48
CA ARG A 12 -5.62 -4.17 14.74
C ARG A 12 -5.98 -5.49 15.39
N SER A 13 -6.89 -5.43 16.36
CA SER A 13 -7.53 -6.62 16.93
C SER A 13 -8.29 -7.38 15.85
N GLN A 14 -8.28 -8.70 15.91
CA GLN A 14 -9.09 -9.54 15.03
C GLN A 14 -10.59 -9.31 15.19
N TYR A 15 -11.02 -8.76 16.33
CA TYR A 15 -12.42 -8.43 16.63
C TYR A 15 -12.83 -7.03 16.19
N ALA A 16 -11.86 -6.18 15.79
CA ALA A 16 -12.15 -4.83 15.38
C ALA A 16 -12.89 -4.81 14.02
N PRO A 17 -13.96 -4.02 13.85
CA PRO A 17 -14.67 -3.88 12.58
C PRO A 17 -13.70 -3.51 11.44
N ARG A 18 -13.89 -4.07 10.23
CA ARG A 18 -13.08 -3.70 9.06
C ARG A 18 -13.28 -2.23 8.72
N ASP A 19 -12.17 -1.52 8.58
CA ASP A 19 -12.22 -0.13 8.13
C ASP A 19 -12.69 -0.09 6.66
N ARG A 20 -13.68 0.76 6.38
CA ARG A 20 -14.25 0.97 5.05
C ARG A 20 -13.66 2.18 4.35
N THR A 21 -12.71 2.88 4.96
CA THR A 21 -12.11 4.09 4.38
C THR A 21 -11.13 3.79 3.23
N HIS A 22 -11.24 2.67 2.52
CA HIS A 22 -10.45 2.46 1.31
C HIS A 22 -11.19 3.05 0.12
N GLY A 23 -10.61 4.03 -0.58
CA GLY A 23 -11.28 4.67 -1.72
C GLY A 23 -10.52 5.83 -2.36
N SER A 24 -11.17 6.52 -3.30
CA SER A 24 -10.60 7.61 -4.11
C SER A 24 -10.07 8.82 -3.30
N ARG A 25 -10.49 8.95 -2.04
CA ARG A 25 -10.08 10.01 -1.10
C ARG A 25 -8.89 9.64 -0.21
N ALA A 26 -8.38 8.42 -0.31
CA ALA A 26 -7.23 7.98 0.49
C ALA A 26 -5.93 8.60 -0.04
N GLY A 27 -5.18 9.23 0.87
CA GLY A 27 -4.05 10.10 0.53
C GLY A 27 -2.69 9.42 0.40
N TYR A 28 -2.59 8.13 0.76
CA TYR A 28 -1.30 7.44 0.82
C TYR A 28 -1.34 6.08 0.15
N LEU A 29 -0.36 5.82 -0.72
CA LEU A 29 -0.13 4.51 -1.29
C LEU A 29 0.75 3.70 -0.33
N ARG A 30 0.28 2.54 0.11
CA ARG A 30 1.11 1.59 0.87
C ARG A 30 1.48 0.41 -0.02
N SER A 31 2.78 0.20 -0.21
CA SER A 31 3.33 -0.91 -0.98
C SER A 31 4.23 -1.77 -0.12
N GLU A 32 4.25 -3.07 -0.39
CA GLU A 32 5.06 -4.03 0.36
C GLU A 32 5.93 -4.83 -0.60
N LYS A 33 7.24 -4.81 -0.36
CA LYS A 33 8.16 -5.77 -0.96
C LYS A 33 8.30 -6.94 0.01
N GLN A 34 7.69 -8.06 -0.34
CA GLN A 34 7.75 -9.28 0.44
C GLN A 34 8.89 -10.17 -0.07
N VAL A 35 9.68 -10.72 0.85
CA VAL A 35 10.84 -11.58 0.55
C VAL A 35 10.78 -12.82 1.42
N ILE A 36 10.94 -13.99 0.79
CA ILE A 36 11.13 -15.27 1.47
C ILE A 36 12.57 -15.69 1.21
N MET A 37 13.36 -15.81 2.27
CA MET A 37 14.78 -16.16 2.18
C MET A 37 15.13 -17.27 3.16
N ARG A 38 15.90 -18.25 2.70
CA ARG A 38 16.48 -19.27 3.58
C ARG A 38 17.86 -18.82 4.05
N LEU A 39 18.08 -18.79 5.36
CA LEU A 39 19.38 -18.45 5.93
C LEU A 39 20.41 -19.57 5.67
N PRO A 40 21.66 -19.23 5.31
CA PRO A 40 22.63 -20.23 4.87
C PRO A 40 23.10 -21.15 6.00
N GLN A 41 23.23 -20.65 7.24
CA GLN A 41 23.71 -21.44 8.37
C GLN A 41 22.57 -22.17 9.10
N THR A 42 21.56 -21.44 9.58
CA THR A 42 20.50 -22.01 10.43
C THR A 42 19.41 -22.70 9.64
N ARG A 43 19.37 -22.50 8.32
CA ARG A 43 18.33 -23.02 7.41
C ARG A 43 16.91 -22.52 7.71
N ALA A 44 16.74 -21.65 8.71
CA ALA A 44 15.48 -20.97 9.00
C ALA A 44 15.02 -20.17 7.77
N VAL A 45 13.70 -20.01 7.65
CA VAL A 45 13.09 -19.21 6.60
C VAL A 45 12.69 -17.86 7.20
N VAL A 46 13.26 -16.79 6.65
CA VAL A 46 12.87 -15.42 6.96
C VAL A 46 11.79 -15.01 5.97
N PHE A 47 10.62 -14.67 6.49
CA PHE A 47 9.61 -13.92 5.76
C PHE A 47 9.73 -12.44 6.14
N ALA A 48 10.28 -11.63 5.25
CA ALA A 48 10.49 -10.20 5.46
C ALA A 48 9.44 -9.40 4.68
N ILE A 49 8.91 -8.36 5.31
CA ILE A 49 7.98 -7.41 4.70
C ILE A 49 8.61 -6.03 4.81
N HIS A 50 8.98 -5.45 3.68
CA HIS A 50 9.44 -4.06 3.63
C HIS A 50 8.31 -3.15 3.13
N THR A 51 7.68 -2.43 4.05
CA THR A 51 6.58 -1.51 3.76
C THR A 51 7.09 -0.12 3.38
N ARG A 52 6.59 0.42 2.27
CA ARG A 52 6.74 1.83 1.87
C ARG A 52 5.38 2.51 1.88
N VAL A 53 5.37 3.77 2.32
CA VAL A 53 4.20 4.64 2.30
C VAL A 53 4.56 5.90 1.53
N LEU A 54 3.76 6.25 0.53
CA LEU A 54 4.01 7.41 -0.35
C LEU A 54 2.77 8.30 -0.38
N ALA A 55 2.95 9.62 -0.37
CA ALA A 55 1.83 10.52 -0.56
C ALA A 55 1.29 10.43 -2.00
N ARG A 56 -0.04 10.54 -2.16
CA ARG A 56 -0.71 10.47 -3.45
C ARG A 56 -0.16 11.50 -4.43
N ALA A 57 0.14 12.71 -3.95
CA ALA A 57 0.73 13.76 -4.78
C ALA A 57 2.08 13.35 -5.37
N ASP A 58 2.93 12.65 -4.61
CA ASP A 58 4.25 12.19 -5.10
C ASP A 58 4.10 11.10 -6.14
N VAL A 59 3.21 10.13 -5.88
CA VAL A 59 2.91 9.05 -6.83
C VAL A 59 2.36 9.63 -8.15
N MET A 60 1.41 10.56 -8.08
CA MET A 60 0.81 11.18 -9.26
C MET A 60 1.80 12.10 -10.01
N ARG A 61 2.72 12.76 -9.30
CA ARG A 61 3.81 13.52 -9.94
C ARG A 61 4.75 12.63 -10.74
N GLN A 62 5.04 11.42 -10.25
CA GLN A 62 5.97 10.50 -10.90
C GLN A 62 5.34 9.75 -12.09
N TRP A 63 4.07 9.36 -11.99
CA TRP A 63 3.40 8.53 -13.01
C TRP A 63 2.39 9.28 -13.90
N GLY A 64 2.08 10.54 -13.61
CA GLY A 64 1.01 11.30 -14.26
C GLY A 64 -0.37 11.04 -13.62
N ALA A 65 -1.32 11.95 -13.86
CA ALA A 65 -2.73 11.64 -13.60
C ALA A 65 -3.16 10.50 -14.55
N PRO A 66 -4.07 9.59 -14.14
CA PRO A 66 -4.70 8.70 -15.11
C PRO A 66 -5.23 9.57 -16.25
N GLN A 67 -4.90 9.22 -17.48
CA GLN A 67 -5.53 9.82 -18.64
C GLN A 67 -7.03 9.56 -18.48
N ASP A 68 -7.85 10.61 -18.44
CA ASP A 68 -9.28 10.46 -18.66
C ASP A 68 -9.40 9.94 -20.10
N ASP A 69 -9.38 8.61 -20.25
CA ASP A 69 -9.80 7.95 -21.48
C ASP A 69 -11.28 8.28 -21.59
N GLY A 70 -11.56 9.39 -22.28
CA GLY A 70 -12.85 9.98 -22.45
C GLY A 70 -13.87 8.91 -22.79
N ALA A 71 -14.68 8.53 -21.80
CA ALA A 71 -15.96 7.93 -22.07
C ALA A 71 -16.74 8.94 -22.90
N ALA A 72 -17.03 8.52 -24.13
CA ALA A 72 -17.91 9.13 -25.11
C ALA A 72 -18.84 10.23 -24.55
N GLN A 73 -18.72 11.43 -25.10
CA GLN A 73 -19.88 12.31 -25.30
C GLN A 73 -20.44 12.02 -26.70
N PRO A 74 -21.74 12.23 -26.94
CA PRO A 74 -22.93 11.70 -26.27
C PRO A 74 -23.37 10.31 -26.81
#